data_AF-A0A933A6G2-F1
#
_entry.id   AF-A0A933A6G2-F1
#
_cell.length_a   1.000
_cell.length_b   1.000
_cell.length_c   1.000
_cell.angle_alpha   90.00
_cell.angle_beta   90.00
_cell.angle_gamma   90.00
#
_symmetry.space_group_name_H-M   'P 1'
#
loop_
_entity.id
_entity.type
_entity.pdbx_description
1 polymer ?
#
loop_
_entity_poly.entity_id
_entity_poly.type
_entity_poly.pdbx_seq_one_letter_code
_entity_poly.pdbx_strand_id
1 'polypeptide(L)'
;MLQETIQEVAVMRRLAPPGPAQSCSDRSGEQPGQRSQPVQGRPDLATLLSPLLKQYERSLTERMEAEARDKALATVKEEVRVLHCQIRDNLLSIESQLQQEMEAFISQARQHLFKDIRGKMDSALEDLDVRLQDTLGLAKPSHLPWQYSANDHKDEDARPPAAEPAQDEAQPQVASEDTETYQREVTVQIKPPLSPPSLIGLYRCLSQMPEVSIISALGSADKGATLELRLTEPAALQKVMSKITSVQYVQQAFDKESGNCRRTIYVLLRPSSAERIADHG
;
A
#
# COMPACT_ATOMS: atom_id res chain seq x y z
N MET A 1 -18.77 15.64 -2.68
CA MET A 1 -18.38 16.66 -3.68
C MET A 1 -18.15 16.09 -5.08
N LEU A 2 -17.61 14.88 -5.27
CA LEU A 2 -17.45 14.26 -6.60
C LEU A 2 -18.75 13.81 -7.31
N GLN A 3 -19.86 13.61 -6.58
CA GLN A 3 -21.15 13.24 -7.19
C GLN A 3 -21.93 14.42 -7.77
N GLU A 4 -21.71 15.64 -7.27
CA GLU A 4 -22.45 16.83 -7.74
C GLU A 4 -21.91 17.34 -9.09
N THR A 5 -20.60 17.20 -9.33
CA THR A 5 -19.96 17.72 -10.56
C THR A 5 -20.25 16.88 -11.81
N ILE A 6 -20.51 15.58 -11.65
CA ILE A 6 -20.90 14.70 -12.77
C ILE A 6 -22.34 15.02 -13.23
N GLN A 7 -23.17 15.54 -12.33
CA GLN A 7 -24.57 15.85 -12.63
C GLN A 7 -24.72 17.16 -13.45
N GLU A 8 -23.84 18.14 -13.27
CA GLU A 8 -23.87 19.39 -14.06
C GLU A 8 -23.47 19.19 -15.54
N VAL A 9 -22.50 18.33 -15.82
CA VAL A 9 -22.08 18.04 -17.21
C VAL A 9 -23.18 17.29 -17.98
N ALA A 10 -23.99 16.48 -17.29
CA ALA A 10 -25.11 15.78 -17.91
C ALA A 10 -26.30 16.70 -18.24
N VAL A 11 -26.47 17.82 -17.51
CA VAL A 11 -27.55 18.78 -17.74
C VAL A 11 -27.24 19.69 -18.95
N MET A 12 -25.99 20.07 -19.16
CA MET A 12 -25.63 20.92 -20.31
C MET A 12 -25.76 20.22 -21.68
N ARG A 13 -25.77 18.88 -21.74
CA ARG A 13 -26.05 18.14 -22.98
C ARG A 13 -27.55 18.06 -23.34
N ARG A 14 -28.47 18.46 -22.45
CA ARG A 14 -29.93 18.41 -22.70
C ARG A 14 -30.52 19.72 -23.26
N LEU A 15 -29.71 20.76 -23.46
CA LEU A 15 -30.15 22.04 -24.01
C LEU A 15 -29.77 22.23 -25.49
N ALA A 16 -29.23 21.21 -26.15
CA ALA A 16 -29.06 21.26 -27.60
C ALA A 16 -30.44 21.16 -28.29
N PRO A 17 -30.81 22.12 -29.16
CA PRO A 17 -32.08 22.06 -29.87
C PRO A 17 -32.15 20.81 -30.74
N PRO A 18 -33.29 20.09 -30.77
CA PRO A 18 -33.45 18.93 -31.63
C PRO A 18 -33.29 19.36 -33.10
N GLY A 19 -32.40 18.67 -33.82
CA GLY A 19 -32.25 18.85 -35.26
C GLY A 19 -33.57 18.66 -35.99
N PRO A 20 -33.78 19.34 -37.13
CA PRO A 20 -35.04 19.29 -37.86
C PRO A 20 -35.40 17.85 -38.23
N ALA A 21 -36.55 17.40 -37.74
CA ALA A 21 -37.14 16.12 -38.10
C ALA A 21 -37.34 16.05 -39.62
N GLN A 22 -36.66 15.10 -40.26
CA GLN A 22 -36.93 14.73 -41.65
C GLN A 22 -38.33 14.10 -41.71
N SER A 23 -39.31 14.93 -42.08
CA SER A 23 -40.64 14.49 -42.48
C SER A 23 -40.53 13.71 -43.78
N CYS A 24 -40.77 12.40 -43.71
CA CYS A 24 -41.07 11.57 -44.86
C CYS A 24 -42.44 11.99 -45.41
N SER A 25 -42.46 12.82 -46.44
CA SER A 25 -43.66 13.09 -47.22
C SER A 25 -43.71 12.19 -48.45
N ASP A 26 -44.91 11.67 -48.65
CA ASP A 26 -45.35 10.74 -49.68
C ASP A 26 -44.96 11.14 -51.11
N ARG A 27 -44.53 10.13 -51.87
CA ARG A 27 -44.45 10.19 -53.33
C ARG A 27 -45.82 9.86 -53.93
N SER A 28 -46.42 10.82 -54.61
CA SER A 28 -47.34 10.56 -55.72
C SER A 28 -47.46 11.79 -56.62
N GLY A 29 -47.42 11.55 -57.93
CA GLY A 29 -47.99 12.47 -58.92
C GLY A 29 -47.00 13.12 -59.88
N GLU A 30 -47.09 12.70 -61.14
CA GLU A 30 -46.43 13.21 -62.34
C GLU A 30 -46.70 14.69 -62.64
N GLN A 31 -45.76 15.40 -63.27
CA GLN A 31 -45.84 15.79 -64.71
C GLN A 31 -44.76 16.80 -65.14
N PRO A 32 -44.48 16.91 -66.47
CA PRO A 32 -43.17 17.28 -66.99
C PRO A 32 -43.06 18.72 -67.47
N GLY A 33 -41.81 19.19 -67.54
CA GLY A 33 -41.38 20.08 -68.62
C GLY A 33 -41.68 21.56 -68.46
N GLN A 34 -40.88 22.27 -67.67
CA GLN A 34 -40.41 23.60 -68.07
C GLN A 34 -38.93 23.76 -67.69
N ARG A 35 -38.07 23.79 -68.71
CA ARG A 35 -36.69 24.26 -68.62
C ARG A 35 -36.72 25.78 -68.39
N SER A 36 -36.94 26.19 -67.15
CA SER A 36 -36.61 27.55 -66.71
C SER A 36 -35.10 27.59 -66.51
N GLN A 37 -34.39 28.31 -67.37
CA GLN A 37 -32.96 28.57 -67.16
C GLN A 37 -32.79 29.19 -65.76
N PRO A 38 -31.81 28.74 -64.95
CA PRO A 38 -31.56 29.36 -63.67
C PRO A 38 -31.07 30.78 -63.94
N VAL A 39 -31.93 31.75 -63.65
CA VAL A 39 -31.53 33.15 -63.52
C VAL A 39 -30.34 33.14 -62.55
N GLN A 40 -29.17 33.54 -63.03
CA GLN A 40 -27.99 33.82 -62.20
C GLN A 40 -28.35 34.96 -61.25
N GLY A 41 -29.11 34.63 -60.21
CA GLY A 41 -29.41 35.49 -59.10
C GLY A 41 -28.10 35.76 -58.39
N ARG A 42 -27.81 37.04 -58.17
CA ARG A 42 -26.70 37.45 -57.31
C ARG A 42 -26.80 36.66 -55.99
N PRO A 43 -25.68 36.12 -55.48
CA PRO A 43 -25.71 35.37 -54.24
C PRO A 43 -26.31 36.26 -53.15
N ASP A 44 -27.32 35.74 -52.47
CA ASP A 44 -27.94 36.41 -51.35
C ASP A 44 -26.87 36.66 -50.27
N LEU A 45 -26.92 37.82 -49.62
CA LEU A 45 -25.97 38.22 -48.59
C LEU A 45 -25.90 37.17 -47.47
N ALA A 46 -27.04 36.54 -47.18
CA ALA A 46 -27.13 35.42 -46.23
C ALA A 46 -26.23 34.24 -46.65
N THR A 47 -26.15 33.94 -47.95
CA THR A 47 -25.29 32.85 -48.47
C THR A 47 -23.81 33.19 -48.35
N LEU A 48 -23.44 34.46 -48.51
CA LEU A 48 -22.06 34.94 -48.37
C LEU A 48 -21.61 35.00 -46.89
N LEU A 49 -22.52 35.34 -45.97
CA LEU A 49 -22.21 35.45 -44.54
C LEU A 49 -22.25 34.12 -43.79
N SER A 50 -23.03 33.14 -44.27
CA SER A 50 -23.15 31.82 -43.64
C SER A 50 -21.81 31.11 -43.36
N PRO A 51 -20.84 31.04 -44.29
CA PRO A 51 -19.55 30.41 -44.01
C PRO A 51 -18.73 31.17 -42.96
N LEU A 52 -18.81 32.51 -42.92
CA LEU A 52 -18.11 33.33 -41.92
C LEU A 52 -18.69 33.11 -40.51
N LEU A 53 -20.02 33.07 -40.40
CA LEU A 53 -20.69 32.76 -39.13
C LEU A 53 -20.36 31.35 -38.64
N LYS A 54 -20.41 30.34 -39.53
CA LYS A 54 -20.02 28.96 -39.19
C LYS A 54 -18.56 28.86 -38.76
N GLN A 55 -17.66 29.62 -39.37
CA GLN A 55 -16.26 29.64 -38.98
C GLN A 55 -16.07 30.29 -37.61
N TYR A 56 -16.78 31.38 -37.34
CA TYR A 56 -16.76 32.04 -36.03
C TYR A 56 -17.31 31.13 -34.93
N GLU A 57 -18.44 30.45 -35.16
CA GLU A 57 -19.03 29.48 -34.22
C GLU A 57 -18.07 28.33 -33.90
N ARG A 58 -17.41 27.77 -34.92
CA ARG A 58 -16.39 26.72 -34.71
C ARG A 58 -15.22 27.23 -33.87
N SER A 59 -14.69 28.41 -34.21
CA SER A 59 -13.58 29.00 -33.46
C SER A 59 -13.95 29.30 -32.00
N LEU A 60 -15.17 29.78 -31.76
CA LEU A 60 -15.67 30.03 -30.41
C LEU A 60 -15.80 28.72 -29.61
N THR A 61 -16.33 27.66 -30.25
CA THR A 61 -16.49 26.34 -29.63
C THR A 61 -15.13 25.74 -29.28
N GLU A 62 -14.15 25.80 -30.20
CA GLU A 62 -12.78 25.32 -29.96
C GLU A 62 -12.11 26.04 -28.79
N ARG A 63 -12.29 27.37 -28.67
CA ARG A 63 -11.76 28.15 -27.54
C ARG A 63 -12.40 27.76 -26.22
N MET A 64 -13.72 27.61 -26.20
CA MET A 64 -14.47 27.18 -25.00
C MET A 64 -14.04 25.77 -24.55
N GLU A 65 -13.85 24.86 -25.49
CA GLU A 65 -13.34 23.52 -25.19
C GLU A 65 -11.90 23.54 -24.66
N ALA A 66 -11.03 24.35 -25.26
CA ALA A 66 -9.66 24.52 -24.78
C ALA A 66 -9.64 25.07 -23.35
N GLU A 67 -10.42 26.12 -23.05
CA GLU A 67 -10.50 26.69 -21.71
C GLU A 67 -11.07 25.69 -20.69
N ALA A 68 -12.07 24.89 -21.07
CA ALA A 68 -12.62 23.85 -20.21
C ALA A 68 -11.59 22.74 -19.91
N ARG A 69 -10.80 22.34 -20.92
CA ARG A 69 -9.70 21.37 -20.74
C ARG A 69 -8.61 21.92 -19.84
N ASP A 70 -8.22 23.18 -20.00
CA ASP A 70 -7.21 23.82 -19.18
C ASP A 70 -7.65 23.94 -17.72
N LYS A 71 -8.91 24.30 -17.48
CA LYS A 71 -9.50 24.30 -16.13
C LYS A 71 -9.53 22.91 -15.51
N ALA A 72 -9.98 21.90 -16.25
CA ALA A 72 -9.98 20.52 -15.77
C ALA A 72 -8.56 20.03 -15.44
N LEU A 73 -7.58 20.35 -16.30
CA LEU A 73 -6.17 20.01 -16.07
C LEU A 73 -5.61 20.72 -14.83
N ALA A 74 -5.97 21.98 -14.60
CA ALA A 74 -5.56 22.72 -13.40
C ALA A 74 -6.11 22.08 -12.13
N THR A 75 -7.39 21.67 -12.13
CA THR A 75 -8.01 20.96 -10.99
C THR A 75 -7.30 19.63 -10.72
N VAL A 76 -7.06 18.82 -11.76
CA VAL A 76 -6.36 17.54 -11.60
C VAL A 76 -4.94 17.73 -11.08
N LYS A 77 -4.22 18.75 -11.55
CA LYS A 77 -2.87 19.07 -11.05
C LYS A 77 -2.89 19.43 -9.56
N GLU A 78 -3.88 20.19 -9.12
CA GLU A 78 -4.02 20.56 -7.71
C GLU A 78 -4.37 19.34 -6.84
N GLU A 79 -5.30 18.50 -7.28
CA GLU A 79 -5.63 17.25 -6.57
C GLU A 79 -4.43 16.31 -6.44
N VAL A 80 -3.64 16.16 -7.52
CA VAL A 80 -2.40 15.36 -7.50
C VAL A 80 -1.39 15.96 -6.52
N ARG A 81 -1.26 17.29 -6.48
CA ARG A 81 -0.38 17.98 -5.52
C ARG A 81 -0.82 17.72 -4.08
N VAL A 82 -2.10 17.83 -3.79
CA VAL A 82 -2.66 17.56 -2.44
C VAL A 82 -2.40 16.10 -2.04
N LEU A 83 -2.67 15.14 -2.92
CA LEU A 83 -2.39 13.73 -2.67
C LEU A 83 -0.90 13.47 -2.43
N HIS A 84 -0.03 14.12 -3.21
CA HIS A 84 1.41 13.99 -3.02
C HIS A 84 1.87 14.49 -1.63
N CYS A 85 1.34 15.64 -1.19
CA CYS A 85 1.60 16.16 0.16
C CYS A 85 1.10 15.18 1.24
N GLN A 86 -0.13 14.68 1.13
CA GLN A 86 -0.68 13.72 2.10
C GLN A 86 0.13 12.43 2.17
N ILE A 87 0.55 11.89 1.02
CA ILE A 87 1.39 10.69 0.98
C ILE A 87 2.72 10.95 1.69
N ARG A 88 3.36 12.11 1.44
CA ARG A 88 4.61 12.48 2.10
C ARG A 88 4.45 12.58 3.61
N ASP A 89 3.41 13.25 4.09
CA ASP A 89 3.16 13.41 5.53
C ASP A 89 2.86 12.07 6.20
N ASN A 90 2.11 11.19 5.53
CA ASN A 90 1.86 9.84 6.01
C ASN A 90 3.15 9.02 6.10
N LEU A 91 4.05 9.13 5.12
CA LEU A 91 5.33 8.43 5.14
C LEU A 91 6.22 8.91 6.30
N LEU A 92 6.28 10.22 6.53
CA LEU A 92 7.03 10.78 7.66
C LEU A 92 6.45 10.35 9.02
N SER A 93 5.12 10.27 9.12
CA SER A 93 4.44 9.76 10.31
C SER A 93 4.78 8.29 10.59
N ILE A 94 4.76 7.45 9.55
CA ILE A 94 5.12 6.03 9.66
C ILE A 94 6.59 5.86 10.06
N GLU A 95 7.49 6.64 9.46
CA GLU A 95 8.92 6.63 9.80
C GLU A 95 9.14 6.99 11.28
N SER A 96 8.49 8.04 11.76
CA SER A 96 8.56 8.44 13.17
C SER A 96 8.02 7.35 14.11
N GLN A 97 6.92 6.67 13.75
CA GLN A 97 6.36 5.59 14.55
C GLN A 97 7.31 4.38 14.61
N LEU A 98 7.88 4.00 13.47
CA LEU A 98 8.85 2.90 13.40
C LEU A 98 10.09 3.19 14.24
N GLN A 99 10.59 4.44 14.21
CA GLN A 99 11.73 4.83 15.02
C GLN A 99 11.41 4.74 16.52
N GLN A 100 10.23 5.21 16.93
CA GLN A 100 9.78 5.11 18.32
C GLN A 100 9.61 3.66 18.79
N GLU A 101 9.03 2.79 17.95
CA GLU A 101 8.89 1.36 18.27
C GLU A 101 10.25 0.68 18.39
N MET A 102 11.20 1.02 17.52
CA MET A 102 12.57 0.48 17.58
C MET A 102 13.29 0.92 18.86
N GLU A 103 13.18 2.19 19.25
CA GLU A 103 13.76 2.68 20.50
C GLU A 103 13.13 2.04 21.73
N ALA A 104 11.80 1.83 21.72
CA ALA A 104 11.10 1.12 22.78
C ALA A 104 11.57 -0.35 22.87
N PHE A 105 11.71 -1.02 21.73
CA PHE A 105 12.22 -2.40 21.66
C PHE A 105 13.66 -2.51 22.17
N ILE A 106 14.56 -1.62 21.74
CA ILE A 106 15.95 -1.59 22.20
C ILE A 106 15.99 -1.35 23.72
N SER A 107 15.16 -0.44 24.22
CA SER A 107 15.08 -0.15 25.65
C SER A 107 14.60 -1.37 26.45
N GLN A 108 13.58 -2.08 25.96
CA GLN A 108 13.06 -3.30 26.56
C GLN A 108 14.10 -4.43 26.55
N ALA A 109 14.77 -4.63 25.41
CA ALA A 109 15.84 -5.63 25.27
C ALA A 109 16.99 -5.37 26.25
N ARG A 110 17.42 -4.10 26.38
CA ARG A 110 18.44 -3.69 27.36
C ARG A 110 17.99 -4.00 28.79
N GLN A 111 16.76 -3.66 29.16
CA GLN A 111 16.24 -3.97 30.49
C GLN A 111 16.24 -5.47 30.78
N HIS A 112 15.82 -6.29 29.81
CA HIS A 112 15.83 -7.74 29.97
C HIS A 112 17.25 -8.29 30.11
N LEU A 113 18.19 -7.83 29.28
CA LEU A 113 19.60 -8.23 29.35
C LEU A 113 20.21 -7.87 30.71
N PHE A 114 19.99 -6.65 31.19
CA PHE A 114 20.48 -6.23 32.51
C PHE A 114 19.88 -7.06 33.64
N LYS A 115 18.59 -7.42 33.55
CA LYS A 115 17.93 -8.27 34.54
C LYS A 115 18.52 -9.68 34.54
N ASP A 116 18.77 -10.26 33.37
CA ASP A 116 19.36 -11.60 33.23
C ASP A 116 20.81 -11.64 33.73
N ILE A 117 21.64 -10.66 33.34
CA ILE A 117 23.02 -10.55 33.83
C ILE A 117 23.04 -10.40 35.35
N ARG A 118 22.17 -9.54 35.91
CA ARG A 118 22.07 -9.35 37.35
C ARG A 118 21.67 -10.65 38.06
N GLY A 119 20.64 -11.34 37.57
CA GLY A 119 20.21 -12.62 38.16
C GLY A 119 21.28 -13.70 38.11
N LYS A 120 22.05 -13.79 37.01
CA LYS A 120 23.19 -14.70 36.90
C LYS A 120 24.32 -14.35 37.87
N MET A 121 24.61 -13.06 38.03
CA MET A 121 25.62 -12.57 38.97
C MET A 121 25.21 -12.85 40.43
N ASP A 122 23.96 -12.59 40.79
CA ASP A 122 23.43 -12.86 42.13
C ASP A 122 23.49 -14.37 42.44
N SER A 123 23.09 -15.23 41.49
CA SER A 123 23.19 -16.68 41.64
C SER A 123 24.64 -17.19 41.77
N ALA A 124 25.57 -16.60 41.01
CA ALA A 124 26.99 -16.95 41.11
C ALA A 124 27.61 -16.50 42.44
N LEU A 125 27.18 -15.35 42.98
CA LEU A 125 27.60 -14.87 44.29
C LEU A 125 27.05 -15.74 45.41
N GLU A 126 25.80 -16.21 45.32
CA GLU A 126 25.22 -17.18 46.25
C GLU A 126 25.98 -18.51 46.22
N ASP A 127 26.30 -19.05 45.03
CA ASP A 127 27.08 -20.29 44.91
C ASP A 127 28.49 -20.14 45.50
N LEU A 128 29.13 -18.99 45.26
CA LEU A 128 30.44 -18.69 45.84
C LEU A 128 30.38 -18.61 47.37
N ASP A 129 29.35 -17.98 47.94
CA ASP A 129 29.16 -17.89 49.39
C ASP A 129 28.96 -19.27 50.02
N VAL A 130 28.14 -20.14 49.40
CA VAL A 130 27.96 -21.53 49.83
C VAL A 130 29.28 -22.29 49.82
N ARG A 131 30.05 -22.20 48.72
CA ARG A 131 31.34 -22.89 48.60
C ARG A 131 32.38 -22.37 49.60
N LEU A 132 32.36 -21.08 49.92
CA LEU A 132 33.25 -20.49 50.94
C LEU A 132 32.88 -20.97 52.35
N GLN A 133 31.58 -21.08 52.67
CA GLN A 133 31.12 -21.65 53.93
C GLN A 133 31.56 -23.11 54.09
N ASP A 134 31.42 -23.92 53.04
CA ASP A 134 31.81 -25.33 53.02
C ASP A 134 33.32 -25.54 53.19
N THR A 135 34.15 -24.70 52.54
CA THR A 135 35.61 -24.84 52.56
C THR A 135 36.26 -24.34 53.84
N LEU A 136 35.70 -23.31 54.46
CA LEU A 136 36.26 -22.72 55.69
C LEU A 136 35.74 -23.40 56.97
N GLY A 137 34.77 -24.32 56.87
CA GLY A 137 34.14 -24.95 58.03
C GLY A 137 33.50 -23.95 58.99
N LEU A 138 33.26 -22.71 58.52
CA LEU A 138 32.68 -21.63 59.27
C LEU A 138 31.17 -21.90 59.35
N ALA A 139 30.71 -22.27 60.54
CA ALA A 139 29.30 -22.40 60.83
C ALA A 139 28.54 -21.13 60.37
N LYS A 140 27.49 -21.35 59.58
CA LYS A 140 26.51 -20.38 59.05
C LYS A 140 26.51 -19.05 59.82
N PRO A 141 27.04 -17.94 59.26
CA PRO A 141 26.82 -16.64 59.85
C PRO A 141 25.33 -16.35 59.80
N SER A 142 24.73 -16.19 60.97
CA SER A 142 23.31 -15.86 61.11
C SER A 142 23.04 -14.54 60.41
N HIS A 143 22.04 -14.54 59.51
CA HIS A 143 21.48 -13.40 58.78
C HIS A 143 21.79 -12.03 59.41
N LEU A 144 22.80 -11.34 58.87
CA LEU A 144 22.83 -9.88 58.93
C LEU A 144 22.24 -9.37 57.63
N PRO A 145 21.15 -8.57 57.68
CA PRO A 145 20.57 -8.00 56.48
C PRO A 145 21.54 -6.93 55.98
N TRP A 146 22.30 -7.25 54.93
CA TRP A 146 22.99 -6.23 54.15
C TRP A 146 21.92 -5.40 53.44
N GLN A 147 21.38 -4.40 54.14
CA GLN A 147 20.61 -3.33 53.52
C GLN A 147 21.57 -2.56 52.62
N TYR A 148 21.56 -2.91 51.33
CA TYR A 148 22.07 -2.01 50.30
C TYR A 148 21.19 -0.76 50.32
N SER A 149 21.68 0.30 50.98
CA SER A 149 21.20 1.65 50.76
C SER A 149 21.44 1.97 49.30
N ALA A 150 20.37 1.93 48.51
CA ALA A 150 20.32 2.54 47.20
C ALA A 150 20.55 4.04 47.38
N ASN A 151 21.82 4.45 47.33
CA ASN A 151 22.14 5.86 47.19
C ASN A 151 21.69 6.28 45.79
N ASP A 152 20.62 7.09 45.76
CA ASP A 152 20.32 8.04 44.71
C ASP A 152 21.63 8.72 44.27
N HIS A 153 22.05 8.49 43.03
CA HIS A 153 22.95 9.39 42.31
C HIS A 153 22.12 10.10 41.26
N LYS A 154 21.63 11.26 41.65
CA LYS A 154 21.21 12.32 40.74
C LYS A 154 22.45 13.01 40.17
N ASP A 155 22.39 13.20 38.85
CA ASP A 155 23.01 14.24 38.04
C ASP A 155 24.53 14.43 38.12
N GLU A 156 25.23 14.14 37.01
CA GLU A 156 26.11 15.15 36.43
C GLU A 156 26.32 14.94 34.91
N ASP A 157 25.91 15.97 34.16
CA ASP A 157 26.34 16.31 32.81
C ASP A 157 27.88 16.35 32.71
N ALA A 158 28.47 15.72 31.67
CA ALA A 158 29.48 16.35 30.81
C ALA A 158 30.13 15.38 29.79
N ARG A 159 29.81 15.65 28.51
CA ARG A 159 30.70 15.74 27.34
C ARG A 159 31.41 14.48 26.76
N PRO A 160 31.38 14.27 25.43
CA PRO A 160 32.08 13.18 24.74
C PRO A 160 33.51 13.58 24.33
N PRO A 161 34.45 12.61 24.19
CA PRO A 161 35.62 12.80 23.35
C PRO A 161 35.51 12.04 22.02
N ALA A 162 36.01 12.70 20.98
CA ALA A 162 36.09 12.22 19.62
C ALA A 162 37.34 11.36 19.36
N ALA A 163 37.18 10.41 18.43
CA ALA A 163 38.11 9.89 17.41
C ALA A 163 39.49 9.30 17.80
N GLU A 164 39.57 7.95 17.68
CA GLU A 164 40.50 7.12 16.85
C GLU A 164 42.04 7.27 16.92
N PRO A 165 42.85 6.30 16.41
CA PRO A 165 42.63 4.85 16.16
C PRO A 165 43.81 3.96 16.66
N ALA A 166 43.64 2.64 16.75
CA ALA A 166 44.77 1.70 16.64
C ALA A 166 44.30 0.31 16.18
N GLN A 167 44.91 -0.14 15.09
CA GLN A 167 44.83 -1.46 14.49
C GLN A 167 45.48 -2.50 15.40
N ASP A 168 44.91 -3.70 15.47
CA ASP A 168 45.75 -4.90 15.49
C ASP A 168 45.02 -6.06 14.78
N GLU A 169 45.77 -6.75 13.94
CA GLU A 169 45.36 -7.84 13.08
C GLU A 169 45.22 -9.14 13.87
N ALA A 170 44.09 -9.83 13.72
CA ALA A 170 44.04 -11.28 13.81
C ALA A 170 42.84 -11.83 13.02
N GLN A 171 43.11 -12.35 11.81
CA GLN A 171 42.25 -13.29 11.09
C GLN A 171 42.36 -14.71 11.72
N PRO A 172 41.59 -15.70 11.27
CA PRO A 172 40.13 -15.77 11.14
C PRO A 172 39.61 -17.03 11.86
N GLN A 173 38.60 -16.89 12.74
CA GLN A 173 37.87 -18.06 13.23
C GLN A 173 36.53 -18.16 12.53
N VAL A 174 36.44 -19.19 11.68
CA VAL A 174 35.22 -19.73 11.09
C VAL A 174 34.34 -20.21 12.25
N ALA A 175 33.48 -19.33 12.75
CA ALA A 175 32.33 -19.69 13.54
C ALA A 175 31.16 -19.81 12.55
N SER A 176 30.70 -21.04 12.39
CA SER A 176 29.46 -21.41 11.71
C SER A 176 28.33 -20.47 12.12
N GLU A 177 27.95 -19.58 11.20
CA GLU A 177 26.69 -18.85 11.26
C GLU A 177 25.56 -19.90 11.28
N ASP A 178 24.94 -20.05 12.44
CA ASP A 178 23.61 -20.61 12.54
C ASP A 178 22.75 -19.83 11.57
N THR A 179 22.35 -20.50 10.49
CA THR A 179 21.43 -19.96 9.49
C THR A 179 20.08 -19.84 10.17
N GLU A 180 19.88 -18.71 10.87
CA GLU A 180 18.57 -18.28 11.37
C GLU A 180 17.61 -18.33 10.18
N THR A 181 16.84 -19.40 10.14
CA THR A 181 15.99 -19.72 9.01
C THR A 181 14.87 -18.70 9.06
N TYR A 182 14.91 -17.73 8.14
CA TYR A 182 13.92 -16.66 8.06
C TYR A 182 12.52 -17.28 7.90
N GLN A 183 11.76 -17.39 8.99
CA GLN A 183 10.39 -17.87 8.97
C GLN A 183 9.48 -16.72 9.37
N ARG A 184 8.72 -16.19 8.40
CA ARG A 184 7.69 -15.20 8.66
C ARG A 184 6.33 -15.67 8.18
N GLU A 185 5.31 -15.38 8.98
CA GLU A 185 3.93 -15.66 8.65
C GLU A 185 3.24 -14.42 8.07
N VAL A 186 2.58 -14.61 6.94
CA VAL A 186 1.89 -13.57 6.17
C VAL A 186 0.47 -14.02 5.92
N THR A 187 -0.49 -13.17 6.24
CA THR A 187 -1.91 -13.43 5.99
C THR A 187 -2.34 -12.64 4.76
N VAL A 188 -2.81 -13.30 3.71
CA VAL A 188 -3.34 -12.68 2.50
C VAL A 188 -4.87 -12.74 2.54
N GLN A 189 -5.51 -11.59 2.68
CA GLN A 189 -6.97 -11.46 2.61
C GLN A 189 -7.40 -11.02 1.22
N ILE A 190 -8.32 -11.76 0.64
CA ILE A 190 -8.83 -11.58 -0.70
C ILE A 190 -10.30 -11.19 -0.60
N LYS A 191 -10.63 -9.99 -1.07
CA LYS A 191 -12.00 -9.49 -1.04
C LYS A 191 -12.88 -10.16 -2.11
N PRO A 192 -14.18 -10.38 -1.84
CA PRO A 192 -15.14 -10.83 -2.84
C PRO A 192 -15.41 -9.75 -3.90
N PRO A 193 -15.98 -10.12 -5.07
CA PRO A 193 -16.32 -11.49 -5.48
C PRO A 193 -15.11 -12.27 -6.00
N LEU A 194 -15.01 -13.54 -5.63
CA LEU A 194 -13.94 -14.44 -6.07
C LEU A 194 -14.51 -15.57 -6.92
N SER A 195 -14.07 -15.68 -8.16
CA SER A 195 -14.39 -16.86 -8.98
C SER A 195 -13.63 -18.07 -8.42
N PRO A 196 -14.28 -19.25 -8.29
CA PRO A 196 -13.59 -20.49 -7.90
C PRO A 196 -12.35 -20.82 -8.75
N PRO A 197 -12.35 -20.61 -10.09
CA PRO A 197 -11.16 -20.82 -10.92
C PRO A 197 -9.99 -19.92 -10.53
N SER A 198 -10.25 -18.65 -10.21
CA SER A 198 -9.21 -17.70 -9.79
C SER A 198 -8.56 -18.10 -8.46
N LEU A 199 -9.36 -18.60 -7.51
CA LEU A 199 -8.86 -19.06 -6.21
C LEU A 199 -8.01 -20.34 -6.36
N ILE A 200 -8.46 -21.29 -7.18
CA ILE A 200 -7.69 -22.50 -7.51
C ILE A 200 -6.39 -22.14 -8.23
N GLY A 201 -6.43 -21.20 -9.18
CA GLY A 201 -5.26 -20.72 -9.90
C GLY A 201 -4.23 -20.08 -8.98
N LEU A 202 -4.69 -19.26 -8.02
CA LEU A 202 -3.84 -18.66 -6.99
C LEU A 202 -3.20 -19.73 -6.10
N TYR A 203 -3.99 -20.67 -5.58
CA TYR A 203 -3.48 -21.75 -4.74
C TYR A 203 -2.42 -22.59 -5.47
N ARG A 204 -2.68 -22.92 -6.74
CA ARG A 204 -1.74 -23.63 -7.60
C ARG A 204 -0.46 -22.84 -7.81
N CYS A 205 -0.54 -21.54 -8.08
CA CYS A 205 0.64 -20.69 -8.27
C CYS A 205 1.49 -20.59 -7.00
N LEU A 206 0.85 -20.45 -5.83
CA LEU A 206 1.55 -20.37 -4.54
C LEU A 206 2.19 -21.72 -4.17
N SER A 207 1.51 -22.83 -4.43
CA SER A 207 2.02 -24.18 -4.16
C SER A 207 3.21 -24.58 -5.06
N GLN A 208 3.42 -23.88 -6.18
CA GLN A 208 4.57 -24.08 -7.06
C GLN A 208 5.82 -23.31 -6.59
N MET A 209 5.70 -22.47 -5.56
CA MET A 209 6.83 -21.71 -5.01
C MET A 209 7.44 -22.49 -3.83
N PRO A 210 8.69 -22.97 -3.93
CA PRO A 210 9.32 -23.73 -2.84
C PRO A 210 9.54 -22.90 -1.58
N GLU A 211 9.57 -21.58 -1.71
CA GLU A 211 9.81 -20.61 -0.64
C GLU A 211 8.53 -20.24 0.15
N VAL A 212 7.38 -20.78 -0.26
CA VAL A 212 6.05 -20.43 0.29
C VAL A 212 5.33 -21.70 0.72
N SER A 213 5.00 -21.79 2.00
CA SER A 213 4.16 -22.87 2.54
C SER A 213 2.80 -22.32 2.93
N ILE A 214 1.72 -22.96 2.45
CA ILE A 214 0.35 -22.56 2.81
C ILE A 214 -0.01 -23.23 4.14
N ILE A 215 -0.21 -22.43 5.18
CA ILE A 215 -0.55 -22.90 6.54
C ILE A 215 -2.05 -23.19 6.60
N SER A 216 -2.86 -22.24 6.15
CA SER A 216 -4.31 -22.35 6.15
C SER A 216 -4.94 -21.57 5.00
N ALA A 217 -6.09 -22.05 4.53
CA ALA A 217 -6.90 -21.40 3.52
C ALA A 217 -8.35 -21.42 3.98
N LEU A 218 -8.90 -20.26 4.32
CA LEU A 218 -10.23 -20.10 4.89
C LEU A 218 -11.04 -19.15 4.02
N GLY A 219 -12.19 -19.57 3.49
CA GLY A 219 -13.07 -18.66 2.75
C GLY A 219 -14.06 -19.32 1.82
N SER A 220 -14.92 -18.48 1.23
CA SER A 220 -15.88 -18.86 0.19
C SER A 220 -15.94 -17.79 -0.90
N ALA A 221 -16.37 -18.16 -2.10
CA ALA A 221 -16.50 -17.25 -3.24
C ALA A 221 -17.27 -15.95 -2.91
N ASP A 222 -18.31 -16.07 -2.07
CA ASP A 222 -19.21 -14.97 -1.71
C ASP A 222 -18.68 -14.08 -0.58
N LYS A 223 -17.84 -14.63 0.32
CA LYS A 223 -17.36 -13.93 1.52
C LYS A 223 -15.91 -13.47 1.43
N GLY A 224 -15.20 -13.84 0.37
CA GLY A 224 -13.76 -13.64 0.27
C GLY A 224 -12.98 -14.84 0.79
N ALA A 225 -11.67 -14.77 0.65
CA ALA A 225 -10.76 -15.82 1.11
C ALA A 225 -9.58 -15.24 1.86
N THR A 226 -9.16 -15.93 2.91
CA THR A 226 -7.98 -15.61 3.72
C THR A 226 -7.01 -16.77 3.61
N LEU A 227 -5.81 -16.49 3.15
CA LEU A 227 -4.71 -17.45 3.03
C LEU A 227 -3.64 -17.08 4.04
N GLU A 228 -3.25 -18.02 4.90
CA GLU A 228 -2.09 -17.86 5.76
C GLU A 228 -0.90 -18.58 5.14
N LEU A 229 0.17 -17.83 4.92
CA LEU A 229 1.38 -18.26 4.23
C LEU A 229 2.56 -18.17 5.19
N ARG A 230 3.42 -19.18 5.20
CA ARG A 230 4.75 -19.14 5.81
C ARG A 230 5.78 -18.95 4.72
N LEU A 231 6.63 -17.94 4.87
CA LEU A 231 7.70 -17.63 3.95
C LEU A 231 9.03 -18.05 4.58
N THR A 232 9.84 -18.78 3.81
CA THR A 232 11.18 -19.23 4.23
C THR A 232 12.30 -18.28 3.77
N GLU A 233 11.99 -17.34 2.89
CA GLU A 233 12.93 -16.35 2.37
C GLU A 233 12.34 -14.92 2.39
N PRO A 234 13.15 -13.88 2.63
CA PRO A 234 12.71 -12.49 2.57
C PRO A 234 12.18 -12.09 1.19
N ALA A 235 12.81 -12.60 0.12
CA ALA A 235 12.45 -12.32 -1.26
C ALA A 235 11.14 -13.00 -1.71
N ALA A 236 10.70 -14.05 -1.00
CA ALA A 236 9.49 -14.79 -1.33
C ALA A 236 8.24 -13.90 -1.29
N LEU A 237 8.19 -12.93 -0.37
CA LEU A 237 7.08 -11.97 -0.27
C LEU A 237 6.96 -11.13 -1.54
N GLN A 238 8.08 -10.65 -2.07
CA GLN A 238 8.11 -9.83 -3.29
C GLN A 238 7.69 -10.66 -4.50
N LYS A 239 8.15 -11.93 -4.59
CA LYS A 239 7.71 -12.86 -5.63
C LYS A 239 6.21 -13.11 -5.57
N VAL A 240 5.65 -13.37 -4.37
CA VAL A 240 4.21 -13.53 -4.15
C VAL A 240 3.46 -12.28 -4.59
N MET A 241 3.90 -11.10 -4.18
CA MET A 241 3.27 -9.84 -4.58
C MET A 241 3.34 -9.59 -6.10
N SER A 242 4.44 -9.94 -6.77
CA SER A 242 4.56 -9.76 -8.23
C SER A 242 3.65 -10.69 -9.03
N LYS A 243 3.33 -11.88 -8.50
CA LYS A 243 2.39 -12.83 -9.13
C LYS A 243 0.94 -12.42 -8.91
N ILE A 244 0.66 -11.73 -7.81
CA ILE A 244 -0.66 -11.23 -7.46
C ILE A 244 -0.89 -9.89 -8.19
N THR A 245 -1.68 -9.92 -9.24
CA THR A 245 -1.79 -8.83 -10.23
C THR A 245 -2.50 -7.56 -9.73
N SER A 246 -3.01 -7.53 -8.49
CA SER A 246 -3.75 -6.39 -7.94
C SER A 246 -3.77 -6.41 -6.40
N VAL A 247 -2.66 -5.97 -5.80
CA VAL A 247 -2.59 -5.70 -4.35
C VAL A 247 -3.23 -4.34 -4.08
N GLN A 248 -4.20 -4.28 -3.17
CA GLN A 248 -4.86 -3.01 -2.81
C GLN A 248 -4.13 -2.29 -1.68
N TYR A 249 -3.75 -3.03 -0.65
CA TYR A 249 -3.19 -2.44 0.57
C TYR A 249 -2.41 -3.50 1.36
N VAL A 250 -1.32 -3.09 1.99
CA VAL A 250 -0.53 -3.92 2.89
C VAL A 250 -0.62 -3.33 4.29
N GLN A 251 -1.14 -4.10 5.24
CA GLN A 251 -1.21 -3.74 6.65
C GLN A 251 -0.20 -4.59 7.43
N GLN A 252 0.73 -3.95 8.13
CA GLN A 252 1.62 -4.65 9.04
C GLN A 252 1.03 -4.56 10.45
N ALA A 253 0.80 -5.70 11.09
CA ALA A 253 0.31 -5.78 12.45
C ALA A 253 1.39 -6.45 13.31
N PHE A 254 1.84 -5.77 14.37
CA PHE A 254 2.74 -6.39 15.33
C PHE A 254 1.90 -7.15 16.35
N ASP A 255 2.04 -8.47 16.36
CA ASP A 255 1.41 -9.29 17.38
C ASP A 255 2.31 -9.32 18.62
N LYS A 256 1.87 -8.61 19.66
CA LYS A 256 2.62 -8.45 20.90
C LYS A 256 2.73 -9.76 21.69
N GLU A 257 1.85 -10.73 21.46
CA GLU A 257 1.83 -12.00 22.19
C GLU A 257 2.81 -13.02 21.61
N SER A 258 2.96 -13.07 20.30
CA SER A 258 3.86 -14.02 19.62
C SER A 258 5.28 -13.47 19.40
N GLY A 259 5.51 -12.17 19.62
CA GLY A 259 6.76 -11.49 19.26
C GLY A 259 7.05 -11.49 17.75
N ASN A 260 6.12 -12.01 16.95
CA ASN A 260 6.24 -12.18 15.51
C ASN A 260 5.52 -11.05 14.79
N CYS A 261 6.22 -10.46 13.83
CA CYS A 261 5.66 -9.40 13.01
C CYS A 261 4.78 -10.02 11.91
N ARG A 262 3.46 -9.99 12.11
CA ARG A 262 2.49 -10.58 11.18
C ARG A 262 2.08 -9.54 10.13
N ARG A 263 2.37 -9.80 8.86
CA ARG A 263 1.93 -8.92 7.77
C ARG A 263 0.61 -9.41 7.21
N THR A 264 -0.38 -8.54 7.15
CA THR A 264 -1.68 -8.78 6.51
C THR A 264 -1.73 -8.05 5.16
N ILE A 265 -1.86 -8.78 4.06
CA ILE A 265 -1.90 -8.23 2.71
C ILE A 265 -3.33 -8.33 2.19
N TYR A 266 -3.92 -7.20 1.81
CA TYR A 266 -5.24 -7.15 1.20
C TYR A 266 -5.12 -7.12 -0.33
N VAL A 267 -5.67 -8.15 -0.96
CA VAL A 267 -5.62 -8.39 -2.39
C VAL A 267 -7.02 -8.29 -2.98
N LEU A 268 -7.12 -7.65 -4.15
CA LEU A 268 -8.32 -7.73 -4.96
C LEU A 268 -7.98 -8.50 -6.23
N LEU A 269 -8.49 -9.73 -6.38
CA LEU A 269 -8.31 -10.43 -7.64
C LEU A 269 -9.21 -9.78 -8.69
N ARG A 270 -8.61 -9.22 -9.74
CA ARG A 270 -9.37 -8.86 -10.93
C ARG A 270 -9.69 -10.15 -11.68
N PRO A 271 -10.95 -10.39 -12.09
CA PRO A 271 -11.27 -11.50 -12.97
C PRO A 271 -10.40 -11.37 -14.23
N SER A 272 -9.79 -12.48 -14.63
CA SER A 272 -8.90 -12.46 -15.80
C SER A 272 -9.71 -12.03 -17.03
N SER A 273 -9.07 -11.39 -18.00
CA SER A 273 -9.71 -10.99 -19.26
C SER A 273 -10.39 -12.16 -20.00
N ALA A 274 -10.00 -13.40 -19.70
CA ALA A 274 -10.61 -14.62 -20.24
C ALA A 274 -11.97 -14.97 -19.59
N GLU A 275 -12.25 -14.56 -18.35
CA GLU A 275 -13.54 -14.79 -17.70
C GLU A 275 -14.62 -13.80 -18.17
N ARG A 276 -14.26 -12.59 -18.62
CA ARG A 276 -15.23 -11.61 -19.14
C ARG A 276 -15.96 -12.05 -20.42
N ILE A 277 -15.42 -13.06 -21.11
CA ILE A 277 -16.01 -13.58 -22.35
C ILE A 277 -17.08 -14.65 -22.04
N ALA A 278 -17.07 -15.25 -20.84
CA ALA A 278 -17.99 -16.32 -20.47
C ALA A 278 -19.36 -15.82 -19.98
N ASP A 279 -19.47 -14.58 -19.49
CA ASP A 279 -20.73 -14.00 -18.96
C ASP A 279 -21.63 -13.31 -20.00
N HIS A 280 -21.28 -13.42 -21.30
CA HIS A 280 -22.09 -12.93 -22.42
C HIS A 280 -22.52 -14.01 -23.41
N GLY A 281 -22.44 -15.28 -23.00
CA GLY A 281 -22.93 -16.45 -23.75
C GLY A 281 -24.27 -16.95 -23.23
#